data_AF-A0A7X0D4D2-F1
#
_entry.id   AF-A0A7X0D4D2-F1
#
_cell.length_a   1.000
_cell.length_b   1.000
_cell.length_c   1.000
_cell.angle_alpha   90.00
_cell.angle_beta   90.00
_cell.angle_gamma   90.00
#
_symmetry.space_group_name_H-M   'P 1'
#
loop_
_entity.id
_entity.type
_entity.pdbx_description
1 polymer ?
#
loop_
_entity_poly.entity_id
_entity_poly.type
_entity_poly.pdbx_seq_one_letter_code
_entity_poly.pdbx_strand_id
1 'polypeptide(L)' 'MQRYVELVIYIAICLFGAAMAYNGWILGWSVAPYLMPNLHVTEAVRYIPLAVSGVLIIMFSIEHIMAIFRKAEVVPSWH' A
#
# COMPACT_ATOMS: atom_id res chain seq x y z
N MET A 1 14.01 1.15 24.07
CA MET A 1 12.60 0.81 23.77
C MET A 1 12.14 1.30 22.40
N GLN A 2 12.56 2.47 21.89
CA GLN A 2 12.04 3.05 20.64
C GLN A 2 12.14 2.15 19.39
N ARG A 3 13.26 1.43 19.19
CA ARG A 3 13.46 0.53 18.03
C ARG A 3 12.42 -0.60 17.89
N TYR A 4 11.94 -1.15 19.00
CA TYR A 4 10.94 -2.23 18.95
C TYR A 4 9.57 -1.70 18.54
N VAL A 5 9.22 -0.50 19.00
CA VAL A 5 7.94 0.16 18.66
C VAL A 5 7.90 0.50 17.17
N GLU A 6 9.00 1.06 16.63
CA GLU A 6 9.13 1.34 15.20
C GLU A 6 8.95 0.07 14.35
N LEU A 7 9.62 -1.02 14.72
CA LEU A 7 9.52 -2.28 14.01
C LEU A 7 8.08 -2.83 13.99
N VAL A 8 7.39 -2.76 15.13
CA VAL A 8 5.98 -3.18 15.22
C VAL A 8 5.09 -2.31 14.33
N ILE A 9 5.32 -0.99 14.30
CA ILE A 9 4.58 -0.06 13.44
C ILE A 9 4.78 -0.40 11.97
N TYR A 10 6.01 -0.57 11.50
CA TYR A 10 6.26 -0.90 10.08
C TYR A 10 5.70 -2.25 9.68
N ILE A 11 5.76 -3.25 10.56
CA ILE A 11 5.12 -4.55 10.31
C ILE A 11 3.60 -4.39 10.20
N ALA A 12 2.97 -3.63 11.11
CA ALA A 12 1.54 -3.37 11.07
C ALA A 12 1.12 -2.59 9.81
N ILE A 13 1.89 -1.58 9.41
CA ILE A 13 1.65 -0.79 8.18
C ILE A 13 1.81 -1.68 6.94
N CYS A 14 2.82 -2.55 6.90
CA CYS A 14 3.04 -3.47 5.79
C CYS A 14 1.88 -4.48 5.67
N LEU A 15 1.42 -5.02 6.79
CA LEU A 15 0.25 -5.91 6.83
C LEU A 15 -1.03 -5.21 6.37
N PHE A 16 -1.23 -3.97 6.81
CA PHE A 16 -2.36 -3.14 6.41
C PHE A 16 -2.31 -2.81 4.91
N GLY A 17 -1.16 -2.40 4.38
CA GLY A 17 -0.95 -2.14 2.96
C GLY A 17 -1.21 -3.37 2.10
N ALA A 18 -0.75 -4.55 2.54
CA ALA A 18 -1.00 -5.83 1.86
C ALA A 18 -2.50 -6.17 1.83
N ALA A 19 -3.20 -6.02 2.96
CA ALA A 19 -4.64 -6.21 3.02
C ALA A 19 -5.39 -5.23 2.10
N MET A 20 -4.95 -3.96 2.05
CA MET A 20 -5.56 -2.93 1.22
C MET A 20 -5.35 -3.19 -0.28
N ALA A 21 -4.14 -3.60 -0.69
CA ALA A 21 -3.83 -3.96 -2.07
C ALA A 21 -4.61 -5.21 -2.53
N TYR A 22 -4.66 -6.25 -1.68
CA TYR A 22 -5.38 -7.48 -1.99
C TYR A 22 -6.89 -7.28 -2.12
N ASN A 23 -7.50 -6.59 -1.14
CA ASN A 23 -8.93 -6.28 -1.19
C ASN A 23 -9.25 -5.31 -2.34
N GLY A 24 -8.41 -4.29 -2.57
CA GLY A 24 -8.57 -3.34 -3.67
C GLY A 24 -8.53 -4.02 -5.04
N TRP A 25 -7.64 -4.99 -5.22
CA TRP A 25 -7.54 -5.78 -6.45
C TRP A 25 -8.77 -6.67 -6.67
N ILE A 26 -9.22 -7.39 -5.63
CA ILE A 26 -10.42 -8.23 -5.69
C ILE A 26 -11.67 -7.42 -5.99
N LEU A 27 -11.86 -6.30 -5.29
CA LEU A 27 -12.99 -5.39 -5.51
C LEU A 27 -12.96 -4.83 -6.93
N GLY A 28 -11.80 -4.34 -7.38
CA GLY A 28 -11.59 -3.83 -8.73
C GLY A 28 -11.91 -4.86 -9.82
N TRP A 29 -11.50 -6.11 -9.64
CA TRP A 29 -11.81 -7.20 -10.58
C TRP A 29 -13.31 -7.56 -10.56
N SER A 30 -13.93 -7.53 -9.38
CA SER A 30 -15.36 -7.83 -9.20
C SER A 30 -16.27 -6.75 -9.81
N VAL A 31 -15.84 -5.49 -9.77
CA VAL A 31 -16.58 -4.36 -10.37
C VAL A 31 -16.15 -4.01 -11.80
N ALA A 32 -15.09 -4.64 -12.32
CA ALA A 32 -14.64 -4.47 -13.70
C ALA A 32 -15.71 -4.72 -14.78
N PRO A 33 -16.65 -5.69 -14.65
CA PRO A 33 -17.71 -5.89 -15.63
C PRO A 33 -18.86 -4.87 -15.51
N TYR A 34 -18.90 -4.06 -14.45
CA TYR A 34 -19.93 -3.05 -14.25
C TYR A 34 -19.47 -1.70 -14.81
N LEU A 35 -20.20 -1.22 -15.82
CA LEU A 35 -20.01 0.10 -16.40
C LEU A 35 -20.92 1.10 -15.71
N MET A 36 -20.36 2.26 -15.36
CA MET A 36 -21.17 3.39 -14.90
C MET A 36 -22.12 3.83 -16.02
N PRO A 37 -23.44 3.94 -15.77
CA PRO A 37 -24.40 4.33 -16.80
C PRO A 37 -24.17 5.73 -17.39
N ASN A 38 -23.41 6.59 -16.68
CA ASN A 38 -23.26 8.02 -16.98
C ASN A 38 -21.85 8.44 -17.44
N LEU A 39 -20.88 7.53 -17.36
CA LEU A 39 -19.49 7.75 -17.74
C LEU A 39 -19.05 6.43 -18.36
N HIS A 40 -18.58 6.42 -19.61
CA HIS A 40 -18.08 5.20 -20.29
C HIS A 40 -16.77 4.66 -19.66
N VAL A 41 -16.73 4.59 -18.34
CA VAL A 41 -15.58 4.26 -17.51
C VAL A 41 -16.06 3.18 -16.54
N THR A 42 -15.20 2.21 -16.32
CA THR A 42 -15.49 1.06 -15.46
C THR A 42 -15.55 1.52 -14.00
N GLU A 43 -16.42 0.92 -13.19
CA GLU A 43 -16.45 1.17 -11.75
C GLU A 43 -15.14 0.80 -11.05
N ALA A 44 -14.33 -0.05 -11.69
CA ALA A 44 -13.00 -0.43 -11.20
C ALA A 44 -12.05 0.76 -11.05
N VAL A 45 -12.25 1.87 -11.79
CA VAL A 45 -11.39 3.07 -11.69
C VAL A 45 -11.38 3.67 -10.28
N ARG A 46 -12.44 3.48 -9.49
CA ARG A 46 -12.47 3.90 -8.08
C ARG A 46 -11.55 3.08 -7.18
N TYR A 47 -11.29 1.83 -7.55
CA TYR A 47 -10.50 0.88 -6.76
C TYR A 47 -9.03 0.83 -7.19
N ILE A 48 -8.71 1.32 -8.40
CA ILE A 48 -7.33 1.48 -8.88
C ILE A 48 -6.48 2.31 -7.90
N PRO A 49 -6.85 3.55 -7.52
CA PRO A 49 -6.03 4.34 -6.60
C PRO A 49 -5.91 3.69 -5.23
N LEU A 50 -6.95 3.01 -4.74
CA LEU A 50 -6.90 2.27 -3.47
C LEU A 50 -5.87 1.12 -3.52
N ALA A 51 -5.88 0.33 -4.59
CA ALA A 51 -4.93 -0.77 -4.78
C ALA A 51 -3.49 -0.24 -4.96
N VAL A 52 -3.30 0.82 -5.74
CA VAL A 52 -1.99 1.46 -5.97
C VAL A 52 -1.42 2.03 -4.68
N SER A 53 -2.23 2.70 -3.86
CA SER A 53 -1.81 3.20 -2.55
C SER A 53 -1.37 2.05 -1.63
N GLY A 54 -2.08 0.93 -1.61
CA GLY A 54 -1.69 -0.25 -0.84
C GLY A 54 -0.31 -0.79 -1.25
N VAL A 55 -0.04 -0.89 -2.56
CA VAL A 55 1.26 -1.34 -3.08
C VAL A 55 2.38 -0.36 -2.72
N LEU A 56 2.14 0.94 -2.86
CA LEU A 56 3.12 1.98 -2.50
C LEU A 56 3.49 1.92 -1.00
N ILE A 57 2.50 1.71 -0.13
CA ILE A 57 2.70 1.56 1.32
C ILE A 57 3.59 0.36 1.64
N ILE A 58 3.38 -0.78 0.98
CA ILE A 58 4.22 -1.97 1.15
C ILE A 58 5.67 -1.66 0.72
N MET A 59 5.84 -1.03 -0.45
CA MET A 59 7.15 -0.64 -0.98
C MET A 59 7.91 0.25 0.03
N PHE A 60 7.23 1.24 0.59
CA PHE A 60 7.80 2.14 1.60
C PHE A 60 8.12 1.47 2.93
N SER A 61 7.26 0.52 3.34
CA SER A 61 7.44 -0.20 4.60
C SER A 61 8.64 -1.14 4.54
N ILE A 62 8.87 -1.80 3.40
CA ILE A 62 10.02 -2.68 3.19
C ILE A 62 11.35 -1.90 3.26
N GLU A 63 11.42 -0.74 2.62
CA GLU A 63 12.58 0.17 2.70
C GLU A 63 12.92 0.55 4.15
N HIS A 64 11.91 0.93 4.93
CA HIS A 64 12.11 1.29 6.34
C HIS A 64 12.54 0.11 7.21
N ILE A 65 11.98 -1.09 6.98
CA ILE A 65 12.40 -2.31 7.68
C ILE A 65 13.88 -2.61 7.37
N MET A 66 14.31 -2.49 6.12
CA MET A 66 15.71 -2.66 5.73
C MET A 66 16.63 -1.62 6.37
N ALA A 67 16.20 -0.35 6.44
CA ALA A 67 16.98 0.71 7.07
C ALA A 67 17.19 0.48 8.57
N ILE A 68 16.16 0.05 9.29
CA ILE A 68 16.25 -0.32 10.71
C ILE A 68 17.27 -1.45 10.92
N PHE A 69 17.27 -2.45 10.03
CA PHE A 69 18.17 -3.60 10.12
C PHE A 69 19.64 -3.23 9.85
N ARG A 70 19.89 -2.24 8.98
CA ARG A 70 21.23 -1.83 8.56
C ARG A 70 21.94 -0.90 9.57
N LYS A 71 21.28 -0.48 10.67
CA LYS A 71 21.77 0.51 11.64
C LYS A 71 22.24 1.84 10.99
N ALA A 72 21.87 2.09 9.74
CA ALA A 72 22.18 3.31 9.01
C ALA A 72 20.93 4.20 9.04
N GLU A 73 21.12 5.50 9.30
CA GLU A 73 20.04 6.48 9.22
C GLU A 73 19.39 6.41 7.84
N VAL A 74 18.06 6.42 7.81
CA VAL A 74 17.28 6.48 6.57
C VAL A 74 17.71 7.74 5.85
N VAL A 75 18.44 7.62 4.74
CA VAL A 75 18.64 8.76 3.84
C VAL A 75 17.31 8.94 3.12
N PRO A 76 16.56 10.03 3.38
CA PRO A 76 15.31 10.26 2.68
C PRO A 76 15.58 10.32 1.17
N SER A 77 14.88 9.49 0.38
CA SER A 77 15.01 9.46 -1.09
C SER A 77 14.25 10.60 -1.77
N TRP A 78 13.54 11.43 -1.01
CA TRP A 78 12.98 12.70 -1.45
C TRP A 78 14.02 13.82 -1.31
N HIS A 79 14.58 14.25 -2.45
CA HIS A 79 15.35 15.49 -2.62
C HIS A 79 14.47 16.54 -3.28
#